data_AF-N6U9D0-F1
#
_entry.id   AF-N6U9D0-F1
#
_cell.length_a   1.000
_cell.length_b   1.000
_cell.length_c   1.000
_cell.angle_alpha   90.00
_cell.angle_beta   90.00
_cell.angle_gamma   90.00
#
_symmetry.space_group_name_H-M   'P 1'
#
loop_
_entity.id
_entity.type
_entity.pdbx_description
1 polymer ?
#
loop_
_entity_poly.entity_id
_entity_poly.type
_entity_poly.pdbx_seq_one_letter_code
_entity_poly.pdbx_strand_id
1 'polypeptide(L)'
;MFKRRVCLFALFVLFCENYCNAIYLTNTSHVKRSDNPAVWTEEGLWGPLLEEWALGSQNHRESRVMQIPISQHAYVVQERADIEVQEGKIGNGKIITTTKPSNSYRPSSGNKPPPRQVSETDLYLLGAIEKLVYKVDFMEKRLRRVEEMLYYVMAGNRVDVEPCADNFTRVAQNCYMFASMAGREYDWKVASKHCKKMGAVLAEMESIEENQDLIAHIQNDAHLKGKDFWVGGLNPGLLWIWSNTARPIVAPGSQNNKENPSSAIQGSGRCLRLAYNPALRSYAYKGTDCSVRYSYICEAPEETSSNEIQRIGRSRKIFDEL
;
A
#
# COMPACT_ATOMS: atom_id res chain seq x y z
N MET A 1 -47.21 -1.25 -52.89
CA MET A 1 -46.10 -1.75 -52.04
C MET A 1 -46.02 -1.04 -50.66
N PHE A 2 -47.14 -0.58 -50.08
CA PHE A 2 -47.13 0.28 -48.88
C PHE A 2 -47.83 -0.31 -47.63
N LYS A 3 -48.56 -1.43 -47.78
CA LYS A 3 -49.30 -2.05 -46.65
C LYS A 3 -48.50 -3.10 -45.85
N ARG A 4 -47.32 -3.55 -46.33
CA ARG A 4 -46.49 -4.56 -45.63
C ARG A 4 -45.47 -3.97 -44.63
N ARG A 5 -45.22 -2.66 -44.66
CA ARG A 5 -44.24 -2.00 -43.77
C ARG A 5 -44.84 -1.53 -42.44
N VAL A 6 -46.15 -1.38 -42.35
CA VAL A 6 -46.83 -0.89 -41.13
C VAL A 6 -47.00 -2.00 -40.09
N CYS A 7 -47.19 -3.26 -40.50
CA CYS A 7 -47.29 -4.39 -39.56
C CYS A 7 -45.97 -4.78 -38.87
N LEU A 8 -44.82 -4.51 -39.49
CA LEU A 8 -43.50 -4.82 -38.90
C LEU A 8 -43.09 -3.81 -37.81
N PHE A 9 -43.58 -2.57 -37.88
CA PHE A 9 -43.33 -1.57 -36.85
C PHE A 9 -44.17 -1.81 -35.59
N ALA A 10 -45.42 -2.29 -35.73
CA ALA A 10 -46.29 -2.58 -34.59
C ALA A 10 -45.83 -3.79 -33.76
N LEU A 11 -45.19 -4.78 -34.40
CA LEU A 11 -44.63 -5.95 -33.72
C LEU A 11 -43.33 -5.64 -32.95
N PHE A 12 -42.59 -4.60 -33.34
CA PHE A 12 -41.37 -4.18 -32.64
C PHE A 12 -41.69 -3.38 -31.37
N VAL A 13 -42.78 -2.61 -31.37
CA VAL A 13 -43.20 -1.81 -30.20
C VAL A 13 -43.78 -2.70 -29.09
N LEU A 14 -44.49 -3.79 -29.43
CA LEU A 14 -45.03 -4.72 -28.42
C LEU A 14 -43.99 -5.71 -27.84
N PHE A 15 -42.81 -5.83 -28.44
CA PHE A 15 -41.71 -6.62 -27.86
C PHE A 15 -40.78 -5.80 -26.94
N CYS A 16 -40.84 -4.46 -26.99
CA CYS A 16 -40.05 -3.59 -26.11
C CYS A 16 -40.70 -3.31 -24.74
N GLU A 17 -42.01 -3.55 -24.57
CA GLU A 17 -42.67 -3.29 -23.26
C GLU A 17 -42.54 -4.44 -22.24
N ASN A 18 -42.01 -5.61 -22.63
CA ASN A 18 -41.94 -6.78 -21.74
C ASN A 18 -40.55 -7.09 -21.15
N TYR A 19 -39.56 -6.20 -21.27
CA TYR A 19 -38.23 -6.37 -20.66
C TYR A 19 -37.80 -5.24 -19.71
N CYS A 20 -38.71 -4.37 -19.30
CA CYS A 20 -38.47 -3.39 -18.24
C CYS A 20 -39.16 -3.77 -16.92
N ASN A 21 -38.82 -4.94 -16.37
CA ASN A 21 -38.97 -5.17 -14.94
C ASN A 21 -37.68 -4.76 -14.23
N ALA A 22 -37.53 -3.45 -14.02
CA ALA A 22 -36.56 -2.93 -13.06
C ALA A 22 -37.07 -3.25 -11.66
N ILE A 23 -36.28 -4.01 -10.90
CA ILE A 23 -36.49 -4.23 -9.48
C ILE A 23 -36.31 -2.88 -8.78
N TYR A 24 -37.41 -2.27 -8.36
CA TYR A 24 -37.40 -1.16 -7.41
C TYR A 24 -37.10 -1.72 -6.02
N LEU A 25 -35.83 -1.64 -5.60
CA LEU A 25 -35.49 -1.66 -4.18
C LEU A 25 -35.72 -0.26 -3.63
N THR A 26 -36.83 -0.07 -2.94
CA THR A 26 -37.07 1.10 -2.10
C THR A 26 -36.12 1.03 -0.90
N ASN A 27 -34.98 1.72 -0.96
CA ASN A 27 -34.22 2.06 0.23
C ASN A 27 -34.55 3.49 0.65
N THR A 28 -35.55 3.62 1.51
CA THR A 28 -35.81 4.85 2.25
C THR A 28 -34.79 4.98 3.37
N SER A 29 -33.65 5.61 3.07
CA SER A 29 -32.81 6.25 4.08
C SER A 29 -32.40 7.62 3.57
N HIS A 30 -33.23 8.62 3.89
CA HIS A 30 -32.94 10.02 3.68
C HIS A 30 -31.87 10.44 4.71
N VAL A 31 -30.60 10.10 4.47
CA VAL A 31 -29.49 10.67 5.24
C VAL A 31 -29.15 12.01 4.60
N LYS A 32 -29.60 13.10 5.22
CA LYS A 32 -29.13 14.45 4.89
C LYS A 32 -27.64 14.50 5.23
N ARG A 33 -26.80 14.57 4.21
CA ARG A 33 -25.37 14.88 4.32
C ARG A 33 -25.24 16.34 4.73
N SER A 34 -24.97 16.59 6.00
CA SER A 34 -24.50 17.87 6.51
C SER A 34 -23.02 17.73 6.78
N ASP A 35 -22.20 18.23 5.87
CA ASP A 35 -20.75 18.29 6.04
C ASP A 35 -20.40 19.32 7.13
N ASN A 36 -19.96 18.83 8.29
CA ASN A 36 -19.11 19.55 9.23
C ASN A 36 -18.43 18.53 10.16
N PRO A 37 -17.11 18.29 10.06
CA PRO A 37 -16.40 17.25 10.82
C PRO A 37 -16.16 17.60 12.30
N ALA A 38 -16.90 18.56 12.87
CA ALA A 38 -16.68 19.07 14.23
C ALA A 38 -17.96 19.19 15.08
N VAL A 39 -19.03 18.46 14.74
CA VAL A 39 -20.21 18.36 15.61
C VAL A 39 -20.21 16.98 16.27
N TRP A 40 -19.90 16.97 17.57
CA TRP A 40 -20.01 15.79 18.41
C TRP A 40 -21.47 15.54 18.74
N THR A 41 -22.03 14.45 18.22
CA THR A 41 -23.33 13.94 18.67
C THR A 41 -23.11 12.71 19.55
N GLU A 42 -23.82 12.63 20.67
CA GLU A 42 -23.74 11.51 21.62
C GLU A 42 -24.15 10.16 21.00
N GLU A 43 -24.80 10.19 19.83
CA GLU A 43 -25.25 9.02 19.06
C GLU A 43 -24.16 8.41 18.16
N GLY A 44 -22.94 8.96 18.14
CA GLY A 44 -21.83 8.40 17.37
C GLY A 44 -21.42 7.02 17.89
N LEU A 45 -20.97 6.15 16.97
CA LEU A 45 -20.54 4.77 17.23
C LEU A 45 -19.56 4.60 18.42
N TRP A 46 -18.82 5.66 18.72
CA TRP A 46 -17.80 5.73 19.75
C TRP A 46 -18.31 6.15 21.13
N GLY A 47 -19.47 6.84 21.21
CA GLY A 47 -20.05 7.30 22.48
C GLY A 47 -20.33 6.14 23.44
N PRO A 48 -21.13 5.13 23.02
CA PRO A 48 -21.44 3.98 23.86
C PRO A 48 -20.20 3.16 24.24
N LEU A 49 -19.22 3.07 23.32
CA LEU A 49 -18.00 2.28 23.51
C LEU A 49 -17.03 2.95 24.49
N LEU A 50 -16.96 4.28 24.48
CA LEU A 50 -16.20 5.08 25.45
C LEU A 50 -16.86 5.08 26.83
N GLU A 51 -18.18 5.15 26.88
CA GLU A 51 -18.95 5.08 28.12
C GLU A 51 -18.80 3.69 28.76
N GLU A 52 -18.89 2.61 27.97
CA GLU A 52 -18.64 1.24 28.43
C GLU A 52 -17.20 1.03 28.90
N TRP A 53 -16.21 1.63 28.22
CA TRP A 53 -14.82 1.53 28.66
C TRP A 53 -14.55 2.34 29.95
N ALA A 54 -15.17 3.51 30.09
CA ALA A 54 -15.02 4.38 31.25
C ALA A 54 -15.74 3.81 32.50
N LEU A 55 -16.89 3.16 32.31
CA LEU A 55 -17.73 2.63 33.39
C LEU A 55 -17.50 1.13 33.64
N GLY A 56 -16.97 0.39 32.66
CA GLY A 56 -16.75 -1.05 32.70
C GLY A 56 -15.55 -1.54 33.49
N SER A 57 -14.90 -0.67 34.29
CA SER A 57 -13.82 -1.06 35.19
C SER A 57 -14.32 -1.82 36.43
N GLN A 58 -14.96 -2.97 36.21
CA GLN A 58 -15.04 -4.05 37.19
C GLN A 58 -14.05 -5.14 36.74
N ASN A 59 -12.85 -5.07 37.32
CA ASN A 59 -11.94 -6.19 37.56
C ASN A 59 -11.93 -7.33 36.51
N HIS A 60 -11.12 -7.20 35.46
CA HIS A 60 -10.16 -8.24 35.07
C HIS A 60 -9.16 -7.68 34.04
N ARG A 61 -7.88 -7.61 34.43
CA ARG A 61 -6.76 -7.43 33.50
C ARG A 61 -6.68 -8.67 32.59
N GLU A 62 -7.10 -8.57 31.34
CA GLU A 62 -6.57 -9.46 30.30
C GLU A 62 -5.57 -8.69 29.45
N SER A 63 -4.28 -8.91 29.72
CA SER A 63 -3.19 -8.50 28.85
C SER A 63 -3.17 -9.40 27.61
N ARG A 64 -3.83 -9.01 26.52
CA ARG A 64 -3.59 -9.63 25.22
C ARG A 64 -2.41 -8.95 24.55
N VAL A 65 -1.23 -9.52 24.76
CA VAL A 65 -0.05 -9.25 23.94
C VAL A 65 -0.27 -9.96 22.60
N MET A 66 -0.52 -9.22 21.52
CA MET A 66 -0.42 -9.78 20.17
C MET A 66 1.05 -10.03 19.86
N GLN A 67 1.46 -11.30 19.84
CA GLN A 67 2.73 -11.70 19.22
C GLN A 67 2.53 -11.73 17.70
N ILE A 68 3.12 -10.76 17.01
CA ILE A 68 3.24 -10.77 15.55
C ILE A 68 4.55 -11.51 15.23
N PRO A 69 4.56 -12.52 14.33
CA PRO A 69 5.78 -13.20 13.95
C PRO A 69 6.68 -12.23 13.17
N ILE A 70 7.86 -11.96 13.72
CA ILE A 70 8.88 -11.09 13.12
C ILE A 70 9.54 -11.88 11.97
N SER A 71 9.49 -11.35 10.74
CA SER A 71 10.19 -11.90 9.58
C SER A 71 11.70 -11.64 9.67
N GLN A 72 12.51 -12.48 9.01
CA GLN A 72 13.96 -12.61 9.19
C GLN A 72 14.83 -11.37 8.87
N HIS A 73 14.25 -10.20 8.57
CA HIS A 73 14.98 -9.00 8.12
C HIS A 73 14.64 -7.74 8.94
N ALA A 74 13.92 -7.85 10.06
CA ALA A 74 13.64 -6.71 10.92
C ALA A 74 14.75 -6.50 11.96
N TYR A 75 15.49 -5.40 11.84
CA TYR A 75 16.39 -4.90 12.86
C TYR A 75 15.58 -4.18 13.95
N VAL A 76 15.43 -4.80 15.12
CA VAL A 76 14.90 -4.14 16.32
C VAL A 76 16.09 -3.54 17.07
N VAL A 77 16.11 -2.21 17.21
CA VAL A 77 17.02 -1.54 18.13
C VAL A 77 16.59 -1.88 19.55
N GLN A 78 17.36 -2.74 20.22
CA GLN A 78 17.08 -3.17 21.59
C GLN A 78 17.85 -2.28 22.55
N GLU A 79 17.24 -1.19 23.01
CA GLU A 79 17.76 -0.42 24.13
C GLU A 79 17.29 -1.08 25.44
N ARG A 80 18.21 -1.80 26.09
CA ARG A 80 18.03 -2.38 27.43
C ARG A 80 17.81 -1.24 28.42
N ALA A 81 16.66 -1.24 29.10
CA ALA A 81 16.41 -0.45 30.30
C ALA A 81 16.19 -1.40 31.48
N ASP A 82 17.29 -1.95 32.01
CA ASP A 82 17.31 -2.66 33.28
C ASP A 82 17.79 -1.68 34.37
N ILE A 83 16.87 -1.06 35.11
CA ILE A 83 17.14 -0.55 36.46
C ILE A 83 15.91 -0.86 37.33
N GLU A 84 15.99 -1.98 38.04
CA GLU A 84 15.18 -2.24 39.24
C GLU A 84 15.62 -1.28 40.35
N VAL A 85 14.69 -0.53 40.93
CA VAL A 85 14.87 0.12 42.23
C VAL A 85 13.94 -0.56 43.22
N GLN A 86 14.55 -1.17 44.24
CA GLN A 86 13.90 -1.89 45.33
C GLN A 86 13.01 -0.98 46.17
N GLU A 87 11.87 -1.53 46.59
CA GLU A 87 10.96 -0.94 47.58
C GLU A 87 11.64 -0.79 48.95
N GLY A 88 11.82 0.46 49.39
CA GLY A 88 12.23 0.80 50.75
C GLY A 88 11.04 1.22 51.60
N LYS A 89 10.58 0.33 52.50
CA LYS A 89 9.70 0.66 53.63
C LYS A 89 10.38 1.70 54.53
N ILE A 90 9.70 2.80 54.86
CA ILE A 90 10.04 3.64 56.02
C ILE A 90 8.77 3.91 56.83
N GLY A 91 8.83 3.52 58.10
CA GLY A 91 7.75 3.58 59.07
C GLY A 91 7.62 4.92 59.80
N ASN A 92 6.62 4.93 60.68
CA ASN A 92 6.10 6.08 61.41
C ASN A 92 7.12 6.76 62.34
N GLY A 93 7.13 8.10 62.29
CA GLY A 93 7.32 8.98 63.46
C GLY A 93 8.75 9.40 63.83
N LYS A 94 9.07 10.69 63.66
CA LYS A 94 9.81 11.48 64.66
C LYS A 94 9.72 12.99 64.39
N ILE A 95 9.19 13.72 65.37
CA ILE A 95 9.25 15.18 65.48
C ILE A 95 10.66 15.56 65.93
N ILE A 96 11.29 16.55 65.29
CA ILE A 96 12.48 17.21 65.81
C ILE A 96 12.20 18.71 65.95
N THR A 97 12.13 19.15 67.20
CA THR A 97 12.23 20.55 67.63
C THR A 97 13.66 20.79 68.11
N THR A 98 14.29 21.92 67.76
CA THR A 98 15.45 22.61 68.42
C THR A 98 16.09 23.55 67.39
N THR A 99 16.63 24.74 67.63
CA THR A 99 16.71 25.75 68.71
C THR A 99 17.32 27.01 68.03
N LYS A 100 16.89 28.21 68.43
CA LYS A 100 17.52 29.53 68.15
C LYS A 100 18.76 29.73 69.08
N PRO A 101 19.68 30.75 68.96
CA PRO A 101 19.42 32.19 68.69
C PRO A 101 20.52 33.01 67.94
N SER A 102 20.19 34.11 67.26
CA SER A 102 20.40 35.54 67.60
C SER A 102 20.46 36.29 66.23
N ASN A 103 20.14 37.56 65.97
CA ASN A 103 20.07 38.78 66.76
C ASN A 103 19.13 39.81 66.04
N SER A 104 18.54 40.71 66.84
CA SER A 104 17.91 42.01 66.56
C SER A 104 17.62 42.50 65.11
N TYR A 105 16.36 42.82 64.82
CA TYR A 105 15.83 44.19 64.59
C TYR A 105 14.33 44.12 64.26
N ARG A 106 13.51 44.96 64.90
CA ARG A 106 12.08 45.16 64.61
C ARG A 106 11.84 46.68 64.50
N PRO A 107 11.08 47.13 63.49
CA PRO A 107 9.74 47.67 63.77
C PRO A 107 8.71 47.11 62.75
N SER A 108 7.60 46.54 63.20
CA SER A 108 6.27 47.13 63.46
C SER A 108 5.39 47.37 62.22
N SER A 109 4.15 46.89 62.37
CA SER A 109 2.91 47.08 61.59
C SER A 109 2.86 46.61 60.13
N GLY A 110 2.18 45.49 59.95
CA GLY A 110 1.60 45.06 58.68
C GLY A 110 0.96 43.70 58.89
N ASN A 111 -0.37 43.67 59.07
CA ASN A 111 -1.17 42.45 59.23
C ASN A 111 -0.81 41.42 58.15
N LYS A 112 -0.03 40.40 58.51
CA LYS A 112 0.06 39.19 57.69
C LYS A 112 -1.11 38.29 58.07
N PRO A 113 -1.98 37.90 57.12
CA PRO A 113 -2.99 36.89 57.41
C PRO A 113 -2.28 35.59 57.86
N PRO A 114 -2.94 34.76 58.68
CA PRO A 114 -2.34 33.51 59.14
C PRO A 114 -1.90 32.68 57.93
N PRO A 115 -0.77 31.94 58.01
CA PRO A 115 -0.38 31.05 56.92
C PRO A 115 -1.55 30.13 56.62
N ARG A 116 -2.01 30.11 55.37
CA ARG A 116 -3.09 29.22 54.92
C ARG A 116 -2.70 27.81 55.30
N GLN A 117 -3.39 27.24 56.29
CA GLN A 117 -3.21 25.85 56.67
C GLN A 117 -3.79 25.03 55.52
N VAL A 118 -2.92 24.37 54.78
CA VAL A 118 -3.31 23.46 53.69
C VAL A 118 -4.06 22.31 54.35
N SER A 119 -5.34 22.13 54.01
CA SER A 119 -6.14 21.05 54.58
C SER A 119 -5.64 19.69 54.07
N GLU A 120 -5.83 18.62 54.84
CA GLU A 120 -5.46 17.26 54.41
C GLU A 120 -6.12 16.90 53.06
N THR A 121 -7.35 17.38 52.85
CA THR A 121 -8.08 17.30 51.58
C THR A 121 -7.38 18.01 50.42
N ASP A 122 -6.77 19.19 50.66
CA ASP A 122 -6.01 19.92 49.62
C ASP A 122 -4.72 19.17 49.25
N LEU A 123 -4.07 18.50 50.21
CA LEU A 123 -2.92 17.63 49.95
C LEU A 123 -3.31 16.40 49.12
N TYR A 124 -4.47 15.77 49.41
CA TYR A 124 -4.99 14.69 48.58
C TYR A 124 -5.33 15.16 47.16
N LEU A 125 -5.93 16.34 47.02
CA LEU A 125 -6.24 16.96 45.72
C LEU A 125 -4.97 17.23 44.91
N LEU A 126 -3.94 17.81 45.53
CA LEU A 126 -2.65 18.05 44.88
C LEU A 126 -1.97 16.75 44.41
N GLY A 127 -1.99 15.71 45.24
CA GLY A 127 -1.47 14.39 44.86
C GLY A 127 -2.29 13.69 43.77
N ALA A 128 -3.61 13.93 43.72
CA ALA A 128 -4.46 13.44 42.64
C ALA A 128 -4.18 14.15 41.31
N ILE A 129 -3.95 15.48 41.36
CA ILE A 129 -3.58 16.28 40.19
C ILE A 129 -2.22 15.83 39.65
N GLU A 130 -1.21 15.67 40.50
CA GLU A 130 0.11 15.19 40.09
C GLU A 130 0.04 13.82 39.39
N LYS A 131 -0.75 12.89 39.94
CA LYS A 131 -1.00 11.58 39.32
C LYS A 131 -1.74 11.67 37.99
N LEU A 132 -2.66 12.63 37.84
CA LEU A 132 -3.37 12.86 36.57
C LEU A 132 -2.44 13.46 35.52
N VAL A 133 -1.64 14.46 35.88
CA VAL A 133 -0.64 15.07 34.98
C VAL A 133 0.33 14.01 34.48
N TYR A 134 0.86 13.16 35.36
CA TYR A 134 1.74 12.06 34.97
C TYR A 134 1.08 11.09 33.98
N LYS A 135 -0.20 10.75 34.18
CA LYS A 135 -0.96 9.89 33.25
C LYS A 135 -1.18 10.56 31.90
N VAL A 136 -1.47 11.86 31.88
CA VAL A 136 -1.63 12.65 30.64
C VAL A 136 -0.31 12.72 29.88
N ASP A 137 0.80 13.03 30.54
CA ASP A 137 2.13 13.06 29.93
C ASP A 137 2.52 11.69 29.35
N PHE A 138 2.18 10.61 30.06
CA PHE A 138 2.40 9.26 29.59
C PHE A 138 1.56 8.93 28.36
N MET A 139 0.28 9.34 28.33
CA MET A 139 -0.58 9.18 27.17
C MET A 139 -0.10 10.00 25.97
N GLU A 140 0.38 11.23 26.18
CA GLU A 140 0.94 12.07 25.12
C GLU A 140 2.16 11.40 24.47
N LYS A 141 3.09 10.86 25.28
CA LYS A 141 4.25 10.13 24.76
C LYS A 141 3.84 8.90 23.94
N ARG A 142 2.80 8.18 24.37
CA ARG A 142 2.27 7.04 23.61
C ARG A 142 1.59 7.50 22.33
N LEU A 143 0.87 8.62 22.35
CA LEU A 143 0.21 9.17 21.18
C LEU A 143 1.21 9.61 20.12
N ARG A 144 2.31 10.27 20.52
CA ARG A 144 3.42 10.64 19.60
C ARG A 144 4.03 9.43 18.91
N ARG A 145 4.26 8.32 19.62
CA ARG A 145 4.77 7.07 19.00
C ARG A 145 3.76 6.43 18.05
N VAL A 146 2.48 6.48 18.38
CA VAL A 146 1.41 5.98 17.49
C VAL A 146 1.31 6.84 16.25
N GLU A 147 1.46 8.15 16.37
CA GLU A 147 1.50 9.08 15.23
C GLU A 147 2.69 8.78 14.32
N GLU A 148 3.90 8.62 14.87
CA GLU A 148 5.09 8.21 14.10
C GLU A 148 4.87 6.88 13.38
N MET A 149 4.36 5.85 14.07
CA MET A 149 4.04 4.55 13.47
C MET A 149 2.97 4.66 12.37
N LEU A 150 1.96 5.51 12.58
CA LEU A 150 0.92 5.77 11.61
C LEU A 150 1.51 6.46 10.37
N TYR A 151 2.42 7.43 10.53
CA TYR A 151 3.16 8.02 9.42
C TYR A 151 3.92 6.97 8.61
N TYR A 152 4.61 6.03 9.24
CA TYR A 152 5.31 4.95 8.51
C TYR A 152 4.36 4.04 7.72
N VAL A 153 3.22 3.66 8.30
CA VAL A 153 2.22 2.82 7.61
C VAL A 153 1.54 3.60 6.48
N MET A 154 1.21 4.87 6.69
CA MET A 154 0.60 5.73 5.68
C MET A 154 1.58 6.06 4.54
N ALA A 155 2.85 6.31 4.84
CA ALA A 155 3.89 6.55 3.85
C ALA A 155 4.26 5.27 3.07
N GLY A 156 4.25 4.11 3.72
CA GLY A 156 4.45 2.82 3.04
C GLY A 156 3.36 2.47 2.01
N ASN A 157 2.14 3.01 2.19
CA ASN A 157 1.02 2.86 1.25
C ASN A 157 0.86 4.02 0.26
N ARG A 158 1.64 5.10 0.41
CA ARG A 158 1.69 6.23 -0.51
C ARG A 158 3.06 6.29 -1.16
N VAL A 159 3.41 5.24 -1.89
CA VAL A 159 4.15 5.48 -3.13
C VAL A 159 3.19 6.37 -3.93
N ASP A 160 3.56 7.61 -4.20
CA ASP A 160 2.77 8.46 -5.09
C ASP A 160 2.71 7.74 -6.44
N VAL A 161 1.62 7.00 -6.65
CA VAL A 161 1.40 6.17 -7.83
C VAL A 161 1.14 7.16 -8.95
N GLU A 162 2.21 7.61 -9.60
CA GLU A 162 2.08 8.43 -10.78
C GLU A 162 1.20 7.67 -11.79
N PRO A 163 0.12 8.31 -12.28
CA PRO A 163 -0.73 7.69 -13.28
C PRO A 163 0.10 7.46 -14.54
N CYS A 164 -0.01 6.26 -15.11
CA CYS A 164 0.60 5.96 -16.40
C CYS A 164 0.10 6.95 -17.47
N ALA A 165 0.91 7.21 -18.49
CA ALA A 165 0.47 7.98 -19.66
C ALA A 165 -0.81 7.38 -20.27
N ASP A 166 -1.66 8.22 -20.91
CA ASP A 166 -3.03 7.86 -21.34
C ASP A 166 -3.19 6.54 -22.12
N ASN A 167 -2.14 6.08 -22.81
CA ASN A 167 -2.18 4.84 -23.61
C ASN A 167 -1.67 3.60 -22.85
N PHE A 168 -1.22 3.74 -21.60
CA PHE A 168 -0.66 2.68 -20.79
C PHE A 168 -1.57 2.42 -19.59
N THR A 169 -1.83 1.13 -19.35
CA THR A 169 -2.55 0.64 -18.18
C THR A 169 -1.56 0.29 -17.09
N ARG A 170 -1.83 0.76 -15.87
CA ARG A 170 -1.05 0.40 -14.69
C ARG A 170 -1.32 -1.04 -14.30
N VAL A 171 -0.26 -1.84 -14.17
CA VAL A 171 -0.30 -3.20 -13.61
C VAL A 171 0.78 -3.29 -12.54
N ALA A 172 0.36 -3.36 -11.28
CA ALA A 172 1.25 -3.27 -10.11
C ALA A 172 2.13 -2.01 -10.13
N GLN A 173 3.46 -2.16 -10.28
CA GLN A 173 4.41 -1.04 -10.29
C GLN A 173 4.65 -0.48 -11.70
N ASN A 174 4.52 -1.32 -12.73
CA ASN A 174 4.85 -0.99 -14.11
C ASN A 174 3.64 -0.55 -14.94
N CYS A 175 3.92 0.12 -16.05
CA CYS A 175 2.93 0.63 -16.99
C CYS A 175 3.01 -0.15 -18.32
N TYR A 176 1.91 -0.78 -18.74
CA TYR A 176 1.88 -1.60 -19.96
C TYR A 176 0.80 -1.16 -20.95
N MET A 177 1.09 -1.32 -22.23
CA MET A 177 0.15 -1.12 -23.32
C MET A 177 -0.08 -2.45 -24.04
N PHE A 178 -1.35 -2.88 -24.10
CA PHE A 178 -1.75 -4.14 -24.72
C PHE A 178 -2.26 -3.90 -26.16
N ALA A 179 -1.47 -4.28 -27.16
CA ALA A 179 -1.90 -4.23 -28.56
C ALA A 179 -2.64 -5.53 -28.93
N SER A 180 -3.93 -5.58 -28.57
CA SER A 180 -4.81 -6.76 -28.73
C SER A 180 -5.91 -6.56 -29.79
N MET A 181 -5.84 -5.47 -30.56
CA MET A 181 -6.85 -5.14 -31.57
C MET A 181 -6.79 -6.14 -32.74
N ALA A 182 -7.93 -6.78 -33.03
CA ALA A 182 -8.04 -7.76 -34.10
C ALA A 182 -7.58 -7.17 -35.44
N GLY A 183 -6.73 -7.91 -36.17
CA GLY A 183 -6.15 -7.47 -37.44
C GLY A 183 -4.90 -6.58 -37.32
N ARG A 184 -4.44 -6.26 -36.10
CA ARG A 184 -3.19 -5.50 -35.85
C ARG A 184 -2.09 -6.34 -35.18
N GLU A 185 -2.04 -7.61 -35.51
CA GLU A 185 -0.99 -8.52 -35.05
C GLU A 185 0.29 -8.29 -35.84
N TYR A 186 1.44 -8.36 -35.17
CA TYR A 186 2.75 -8.09 -35.77
C TYR A 186 3.73 -9.23 -35.50
N ASP A 187 4.72 -9.34 -36.38
CA ASP A 187 5.91 -10.14 -36.17
C ASP A 187 6.71 -9.54 -35.00
N TRP A 188 7.50 -10.35 -34.31
CA TRP A 188 8.22 -9.92 -33.11
C TRP A 188 9.10 -8.68 -33.37
N LYS A 189 9.81 -8.66 -34.51
CA LYS A 189 10.68 -7.53 -34.90
C LYS A 189 9.89 -6.24 -35.15
N VAL A 190 8.71 -6.36 -35.77
CA VAL A 190 7.83 -5.22 -36.08
C VAL A 190 7.19 -4.70 -34.79
N ALA A 191 6.73 -5.60 -33.92
CA ALA A 191 6.21 -5.26 -32.60
C ALA A 191 7.25 -4.53 -31.74
N SER A 192 8.50 -5.04 -31.70
CA SER A 192 9.62 -4.40 -31.00
C SER A 192 9.87 -2.97 -31.51
N LYS A 193 9.91 -2.78 -32.83
CA LYS A 193 10.06 -1.45 -33.43
C LYS A 193 8.87 -0.55 -33.11
N HIS A 194 7.66 -1.09 -33.06
CA HIS A 194 6.45 -0.34 -32.75
C HIS A 194 6.46 0.20 -31.32
N CYS A 195 6.79 -0.63 -30.32
CA CYS A 195 6.97 -0.16 -28.94
C CYS A 195 8.03 0.93 -28.86
N LYS A 196 9.20 0.72 -29.49
CA LYS A 196 10.30 1.70 -29.50
C LYS A 196 9.92 3.04 -30.11
N LYS A 197 9.03 3.05 -31.11
CA LYS A 197 8.52 4.28 -31.73
C LYS A 197 7.70 5.12 -30.75
N MET A 198 7.05 4.48 -29.77
CA MET A 198 6.23 5.15 -28.74
C MET A 198 7.03 5.46 -27.46
N GLY A 199 8.36 5.31 -27.48
CA GLY A 199 9.18 5.48 -26.27
C GLY A 199 9.12 4.32 -25.29
N ALA A 200 8.47 3.22 -25.68
CA ALA A 200 8.32 2.01 -24.88
C ALA A 200 9.21 0.87 -25.39
N VAL A 201 9.28 -0.22 -24.64
CA VAL A 201 9.95 -1.46 -25.04
C VAL A 201 8.93 -2.60 -25.09
N LEU A 202 9.28 -3.74 -25.70
CA LEU A 202 8.44 -4.94 -25.51
C LEU A 202 8.56 -5.35 -24.05
N ALA A 203 7.46 -5.80 -23.44
CA ALA A 203 7.42 -6.09 -22.00
C ALA A 203 8.52 -7.07 -21.56
N GLU A 204 9.28 -6.69 -20.55
CA GLU A 204 10.37 -7.46 -19.96
C GLU A 204 10.06 -7.65 -18.48
N MET A 205 9.49 -8.81 -18.12
CA MET A 205 9.20 -9.10 -16.73
C MET A 205 10.49 -9.46 -16.01
N GLU A 206 11.01 -8.54 -15.21
CA GLU A 206 12.26 -8.73 -14.45
C GLU A 206 12.06 -9.73 -13.30
N SER A 207 10.85 -9.73 -12.73
CA SER A 207 10.49 -10.59 -11.59
C SER A 207 9.37 -11.57 -11.92
N ILE A 208 9.22 -12.58 -11.06
CA ILE A 208 8.19 -13.62 -11.22
C ILE A 208 6.83 -13.02 -10.84
N GLU A 209 6.86 -12.17 -9.81
CA GLU A 209 5.74 -11.45 -9.24
C GLU A 209 5.12 -10.55 -10.31
N GLU A 210 5.95 -9.78 -11.02
CA GLU A 210 5.51 -8.94 -12.15
C GLU A 210 4.84 -9.75 -13.26
N ASN A 211 5.41 -10.91 -13.62
CA ASN A 211 4.78 -11.80 -14.59
C ASN A 211 3.44 -12.35 -14.09
N GLN A 212 3.32 -12.68 -12.80
CA GLN A 212 2.06 -13.13 -12.21
C GLN A 212 1.00 -12.03 -12.24
N ASP A 213 1.37 -10.80 -11.90
CA ASP A 213 0.48 -9.64 -11.91
C ASP A 213 -0.01 -9.31 -13.34
N LEU A 214 0.89 -9.36 -14.32
CA LEU A 214 0.54 -9.21 -15.74
C LEU A 214 -0.41 -10.29 -16.22
N ILE A 215 -0.13 -11.56 -15.90
CA ILE A 215 -0.99 -12.67 -16.29
C ILE A 215 -2.39 -12.53 -15.65
N ALA A 216 -2.46 -12.15 -14.38
CA ALA A 216 -3.71 -11.92 -13.68
C ALA A 216 -4.53 -10.79 -14.36
N HIS A 217 -3.87 -9.70 -14.76
CA HIS A 217 -4.50 -8.62 -15.50
C HIS A 217 -5.09 -9.10 -16.85
N ILE A 218 -4.30 -9.82 -17.64
CA ILE A 218 -4.74 -10.38 -18.94
C ILE A 218 -5.91 -11.35 -18.76
N GLN A 219 -5.93 -12.14 -17.68
CA GLN A 219 -7.00 -13.10 -17.42
C GLN A 219 -8.30 -12.44 -16.96
N ASN A 220 -8.21 -11.27 -16.34
CA ASN A 220 -9.37 -10.51 -15.87
C ASN A 220 -10.07 -9.76 -17.03
N ASP A 221 -9.31 -9.29 -18.01
CA ASP A 221 -9.87 -8.59 -19.17
C ASP A 221 -10.37 -9.57 -20.25
N ALA A 222 -11.67 -9.52 -20.55
CA ALA A 222 -12.32 -10.35 -21.56
C ALA A 222 -11.77 -10.13 -22.98
N HIS A 223 -11.22 -8.95 -23.30
CA HIS A 223 -10.65 -8.65 -24.62
C HIS A 223 -9.20 -9.13 -24.79
N LEU A 224 -8.50 -9.38 -23.68
CA LEU A 224 -7.11 -9.84 -23.67
C LEU A 224 -7.02 -11.36 -23.44
N LYS A 225 -7.93 -11.90 -22.64
CA LYS A 225 -7.97 -13.32 -22.30
C LYS A 225 -8.05 -14.21 -23.54
N GLY A 226 -7.23 -15.26 -23.55
CA GLY A 226 -7.25 -16.29 -24.58
C GLY A 226 -6.38 -15.99 -25.80
N LYS A 227 -5.69 -14.84 -25.84
CA LYS A 227 -4.80 -14.44 -26.94
C LYS A 227 -3.35 -14.65 -26.59
N ASP A 228 -2.53 -14.92 -27.60
CA ASP A 228 -1.08 -15.02 -27.45
C ASP A 228 -0.43 -13.65 -27.61
N PHE A 229 0.55 -13.35 -26.75
CA PHE A 229 1.22 -12.05 -26.74
C PHE A 229 2.74 -12.16 -26.88
N TRP A 230 3.32 -11.38 -27.80
CA TRP A 230 4.75 -11.17 -27.86
C TRP A 230 5.24 -10.38 -26.64
N VAL A 231 6.37 -10.83 -26.10
CA VAL A 231 7.13 -10.17 -25.02
C VAL A 231 8.58 -9.96 -25.46
N GLY A 232 9.36 -9.21 -24.68
CA GLY A 232 10.72 -8.79 -25.05
C GLY A 232 11.77 -9.89 -25.09
N GLY A 233 11.40 -11.16 -24.88
CA GLY A 233 12.38 -12.25 -24.79
C GLY A 233 12.83 -12.78 -26.14
N LEU A 234 14.11 -13.12 -26.25
CA LEU A 234 14.70 -13.82 -27.39
C LEU A 234 15.74 -14.85 -26.96
N ASN A 235 16.05 -15.79 -27.86
CA ASN A 235 17.12 -16.76 -27.67
C ASN A 235 18.10 -16.72 -28.87
N PRO A 236 19.32 -16.17 -28.70
CA PRO A 236 20.33 -16.15 -29.74
C PRO A 236 20.97 -17.53 -30.01
N GLY A 237 20.80 -18.52 -29.12
CA GLY A 237 21.25 -19.90 -29.34
C GLY A 237 21.63 -20.68 -28.07
N LEU A 238 21.90 -19.99 -26.95
CA LEU A 238 22.36 -20.62 -25.70
C LEU A 238 21.35 -20.49 -24.55
N LEU A 239 20.84 -19.28 -24.33
CA LEU A 239 19.97 -18.96 -23.20
C LEU A 239 18.95 -17.89 -23.60
N TRP A 240 17.84 -17.82 -22.87
CA TRP A 240 16.81 -16.80 -23.10
C TRP A 240 17.18 -15.50 -22.40
N ILE A 241 17.17 -14.40 -23.14
CA ILE A 241 17.44 -13.05 -22.64
C ILE A 241 16.30 -12.10 -22.97
N TRP A 242 16.13 -11.10 -22.11
CA TRP A 242 15.35 -9.91 -22.41
C TRP A 242 16.09 -9.02 -23.41
N SER A 243 15.37 -8.47 -24.39
CA SER A 243 15.95 -7.77 -25.55
C SER A 243 16.58 -6.42 -25.26
N ASN A 244 16.09 -5.71 -24.25
CA ASN A 244 16.47 -4.36 -23.89
C ASN A 244 17.44 -4.37 -22.71
N THR A 245 17.14 -5.15 -21.66
CA THR A 245 18.01 -5.27 -20.47
C THR A 245 19.13 -6.29 -20.64
N ALA A 246 19.07 -7.19 -21.62
CA ALA A 246 20.01 -8.30 -21.83
C ALA A 246 20.15 -9.27 -20.63
N ARG A 247 19.19 -9.23 -19.69
CA ARG A 247 19.16 -10.10 -18.51
C ARG A 247 18.61 -11.49 -18.85
N PRO A 248 19.07 -12.55 -18.16
CA PRO A 248 18.54 -13.89 -18.37
C PRO A 248 17.07 -13.97 -17.90
N ILE A 249 16.25 -14.68 -18.66
CA ILE A 249 14.82 -14.84 -18.35
C ILE A 249 14.64 -15.94 -17.31
N VAL A 250 13.96 -15.61 -16.22
CA VAL A 250 13.63 -16.56 -15.16
C VAL A 250 12.22 -17.11 -15.39
N ALA A 251 12.13 -18.37 -15.82
CA ALA A 251 10.84 -18.98 -16.13
C ALA A 251 10.14 -19.51 -14.87
N PRO A 252 8.80 -19.36 -14.75
CA PRO A 252 8.03 -19.99 -13.68
C PRO A 252 8.27 -21.51 -13.67
N GLY A 253 8.71 -22.04 -12.53
CA GLY A 253 9.06 -23.47 -12.38
C GLY A 253 10.56 -23.80 -12.54
N SER A 254 11.41 -22.87 -12.96
CA SER A 254 12.88 -23.07 -13.03
C SER A 254 13.67 -22.24 -12.00
N GLN A 255 13.00 -21.75 -10.96
CA GLN A 255 13.57 -20.82 -9.97
C GLN A 255 14.79 -21.37 -9.23
N ASN A 256 14.82 -22.69 -9.05
CA ASN A 256 15.89 -23.37 -8.31
C ASN A 256 17.10 -23.71 -9.19
N ASN A 257 16.99 -23.57 -10.52
CA ASN A 257 18.07 -23.89 -11.45
C ASN A 257 18.92 -22.66 -11.76
N LYS A 258 19.99 -22.47 -10.97
CA LYS A 258 20.92 -21.35 -11.12
C LYS A 258 21.75 -21.41 -12.41
N GLU A 259 21.94 -22.59 -12.99
CA GLU A 259 22.74 -22.78 -14.21
C GLU A 259 21.94 -22.50 -15.48
N ASN A 260 20.64 -22.81 -15.49
CA ASN A 260 19.74 -22.51 -16.59
C ASN A 260 18.33 -22.09 -16.10
N PRO A 261 18.14 -20.80 -15.76
CA PRO A 261 16.87 -20.29 -15.24
C PRO A 261 15.75 -20.30 -16.30
N SER A 262 16.09 -20.56 -17.56
CA SER A 262 15.16 -20.57 -18.68
C SER A 262 14.82 -21.97 -19.20
N SER A 263 15.28 -23.05 -18.53
CA SER A 263 15.09 -24.42 -19.01
C SER A 263 13.63 -24.89 -19.10
N ALA A 264 12.71 -24.22 -18.40
CA ALA A 264 11.28 -24.51 -18.46
C ALA A 264 10.58 -23.97 -19.72
N ILE A 265 11.23 -23.10 -20.50
CA ILE A 265 10.66 -22.51 -21.71
C ILE A 265 10.72 -23.54 -22.85
N GLN A 266 9.55 -24.03 -23.25
CA GLN A 266 9.43 -24.99 -24.35
C GLN A 266 9.21 -24.27 -25.68
N GLY A 267 9.57 -24.90 -26.80
CA GLY A 267 9.26 -24.42 -28.14
C GLY A 267 10.44 -24.49 -29.10
N SER A 268 10.16 -24.44 -30.41
CA SER A 268 11.16 -24.57 -31.47
C SER A 268 11.66 -23.23 -32.01
N GLY A 269 11.14 -22.10 -31.53
CA GLY A 269 11.48 -20.78 -32.05
C GLY A 269 12.30 -19.92 -31.10
N ARG A 270 12.86 -18.84 -31.64
CA ARG A 270 13.83 -17.95 -30.98
C ARG A 270 13.21 -16.70 -30.36
N CYS A 271 11.92 -16.44 -30.58
CA CYS A 271 11.22 -15.30 -30.00
C CYS A 271 10.23 -15.77 -28.93
N LEU A 272 10.18 -15.03 -27.82
CA LEU A 272 9.39 -15.41 -26.66
C LEU A 272 8.00 -14.80 -26.73
N ARG A 273 7.00 -15.65 -26.47
CA ARG A 273 5.62 -15.20 -26.27
C ARG A 273 5.05 -15.75 -24.97
N LEU A 274 4.08 -15.03 -24.43
CA LEU A 274 3.11 -15.53 -23.47
C LEU A 274 2.06 -16.33 -24.22
N ALA A 275 2.09 -17.64 -24.05
CA ALA A 275 1.21 -18.58 -24.70
C ALA A 275 0.01 -18.93 -23.82
N TYR A 276 -1.20 -18.74 -24.35
CA TYR A 276 -2.41 -19.18 -23.67
C TYR A 276 -2.58 -20.69 -23.82
N ASN A 277 -2.68 -21.40 -22.70
CA ASN A 277 -3.06 -22.79 -22.67
C ASN A 277 -4.56 -22.93 -22.34
N PRO A 278 -5.42 -23.36 -23.28
CA PRO A 278 -6.86 -23.47 -23.03
C PRO A 278 -7.21 -24.56 -22.02
N ALA A 279 -6.38 -25.61 -21.87
CA ALA A 279 -6.65 -26.70 -20.94
C ALA A 279 -6.43 -26.29 -19.47
N LEU A 280 -5.35 -25.53 -19.22
CA LEU A 280 -5.00 -25.05 -17.88
C LEU A 280 -5.54 -23.64 -17.60
N ARG A 281 -6.12 -22.98 -18.60
CA ARG A 281 -6.56 -21.56 -18.58
C ARG A 281 -5.45 -20.62 -18.07
N SER A 282 -4.20 -21.00 -18.29
CA SER A 282 -3.02 -20.30 -17.79
C SER A 282 -2.14 -19.84 -18.94
N TYR A 283 -1.27 -18.89 -18.64
CA TYR A 283 -0.24 -18.42 -19.56
C TYR A 283 1.11 -19.01 -19.19
N ALA A 284 1.88 -19.38 -20.20
CA ALA A 284 3.23 -19.86 -20.03
C ALA A 284 4.15 -19.29 -21.10
N TYR A 285 5.43 -19.14 -20.76
CA TYR A 285 6.46 -18.75 -21.70
C TYR A 285 6.69 -19.86 -22.75
N LYS A 286 6.66 -19.48 -24.02
CA LYS A 286 6.91 -20.40 -25.14
C LYS A 286 7.77 -19.75 -26.21
N GLY A 287 8.78 -20.49 -26.68
CA GLY A 287 9.58 -20.11 -27.84
C GLY A 287 8.83 -20.38 -29.15
N THR A 288 8.68 -19.37 -30.00
CA THR A 288 7.99 -19.49 -31.30
C THR A 288 8.75 -18.74 -32.38
N ASP A 289 8.49 -19.10 -33.65
CA ASP A 289 9.12 -18.45 -34.80
C ASP A 289 8.77 -16.95 -34.78
N CYS A 290 9.80 -16.11 -34.91
CA CYS A 290 9.71 -14.66 -34.85
C CYS A 290 8.84 -14.05 -35.96
N SER A 291 8.61 -14.79 -37.04
CA SER A 291 7.86 -14.38 -38.23
C SER A 291 6.34 -14.58 -38.06
N VAL A 292 5.91 -15.19 -36.95
CA VAL A 292 4.49 -15.37 -36.66
C VAL A 292 3.91 -14.06 -36.13
N ARG A 293 2.66 -13.80 -36.50
CA ARG A 293 1.94 -12.60 -36.08
C ARG A 293 1.14 -12.90 -34.83
N TYR A 294 1.41 -12.14 -33.76
CA TYR A 294 0.64 -12.19 -32.52
C TYR A 294 0.29 -10.77 -32.06
N SER A 295 -0.61 -10.70 -31.07
CA SER A 295 -0.75 -9.50 -30.25
C SER A 295 0.56 -9.27 -29.48
N TYR A 296 0.79 -8.07 -28.96
CA TYR A 296 2.04 -7.75 -28.27
C TYR A 296 1.80 -6.79 -27.10
N ILE A 297 2.71 -6.85 -26.13
CA ILE A 297 2.66 -6.01 -24.93
C ILE A 297 3.88 -5.10 -24.95
N CYS A 298 3.64 -3.80 -24.86
CA CYS A 298 4.70 -2.83 -24.65
C CYS A 298 4.72 -2.43 -23.18
N GLU A 299 5.90 -2.14 -22.66
CA GLU A 299 6.15 -1.63 -21.32
C GLU A 299 6.77 -0.23 -21.45
N ALA A 300 6.21 0.72 -20.71
CA ALA A 300 6.83 2.02 -20.57
C ALA A 300 8.04 1.87 -19.64
N PRO A 301 9.23 2.39 -20.01
CA PRO A 301 10.35 2.39 -19.09
C PRO A 301 9.95 3.15 -17.84
N GLU A 302 10.16 2.57 -16.65
CA GLU A 302 10.02 3.34 -15.43
C GLU A 302 10.96 4.55 -15.54
N GLU A 303 10.42 5.76 -15.36
CA GLU A 303 11.19 6.97 -15.11
C GLU A 303 11.84 6.89 -13.72
N THR A 304 12.58 5.81 -13.45
CA THR A 304 13.63 5.88 -12.45
C THR A 304 14.59 6.92 -13.02
N SER A 305 14.48 8.13 -12.48
CA SER A 305 15.30 9.30 -12.79
C SER A 305 16.77 8.95 -13.00
N SER A 306 17.30 7.90 -12.36
CA SER A 306 18.63 7.32 -12.58
C SER A 306 18.98 6.97 -14.04
N ASN A 307 18.10 6.35 -14.81
CA ASN A 307 18.40 5.97 -16.20
C ASN A 307 18.38 7.17 -17.15
N GLU A 308 17.46 8.10 -16.92
CA GLU A 308 17.40 9.35 -17.69
C GLU A 308 18.51 10.32 -17.26
N ILE A 309 18.84 10.41 -15.98
CA ILE A 309 20.00 11.14 -15.45
C ILE A 309 21.31 10.54 -15.99
N GLN A 310 21.46 9.21 -16.09
CA GLN A 310 22.63 8.62 -16.73
C GLN A 310 22.68 8.91 -18.23
N ARG A 311 21.53 8.87 -18.92
CA ARG A 311 21.44 9.19 -20.35
C ARG A 311 21.74 10.66 -20.64
N ILE A 312 21.21 11.56 -19.81
CA ILE A 312 21.47 13.01 -19.85
C ILE A 312 22.92 13.30 -19.41
N GLY A 313 23.43 12.61 -18.40
CA GLY A 313 24.80 12.74 -17.91
C GLY A 313 25.83 12.30 -18.95
N ARG A 314 25.58 11.20 -19.66
CA ARG A 314 26.40 10.75 -20.79
C ARG A 314 26.27 11.70 -21.99
N SER A 315 25.06 12.18 -22.31
CA SER A 315 24.87 13.13 -23.41
C SER A 315 25.50 14.50 -23.12
N ARG A 316 25.61 14.88 -21.84
CA ARG A 316 26.29 16.09 -21.38
C ARG A 316 27.76 15.88 -20.97
N LYS A 317 28.33 14.68 -21.18
CA LYS A 317 29.72 14.32 -20.83
C LYS A 317 30.11 14.64 -19.37
N ILE A 318 29.19 14.50 -18.43
CA ILE A 318 29.44 14.79 -17.00
C ILE A 318 30.27 13.68 -16.33
N PHE A 319 30.29 12.48 -16.91
CA PHE A 319 30.93 11.29 -16.33
C PHE A 319 32.21 10.82 -17.06
N ASP A 320 32.73 11.58 -18.03
CA ASP A 320 33.94 11.22 -18.81
C ASP A 320 35.26 11.63 -18.12
N GLU A 321 35.24 12.12 -16.87
CA GLU A 321 36.44 12.57 -16.13
C GLU A 321 36.63 11.89 -14.75
N LEU A 322 36.45 10.57 -14.67
CA LEU A 322 36.96 9.78 -13.53
C LEU A 322 37.78 8.58 -13.98
#